data_AF-A0A6G4QYA4-F1
#
_entry.id   AF-A0A6G4QYA4-F1
#
_cell.length_a   1.000
_cell.length_b   1.000
_cell.length_c   1.000
_cell.angle_alpha   90.00
_cell.angle_beta   90.00
_cell.angle_gamma   90.00
#
_symmetry.space_group_name_H-M   'P 1'
#
loop_
_entity.id
_entity.type
_entity.pdbx_description
1 polymer ?
#
loop_
_entity_poly.entity_id
_entity_poly.type
_entity_poly.pdbx_seq_one_letter_code
_entity_poly.pdbx_strand_id
1 'polypeptide(L)'
;MRIWILAAVAAAALGACDGGAKPKAPLPATPVKDAPAAGASTPSPELGPEPGAEPDSGYRWNTAMPGQSVQYGLPESDDRLLRIDCDEHGRIEIGGPAGVDGQEGERVTVTFGEGDAARTLPALLAMAGDGMNFYAQVASDDPALRTLLAGRPLKVTQGDDSWEVPGLGAAAELEPFLQACRASAG
;
A
#
# COMPACT_ATOMS: atom_id res chain seq x y z
N MET A 1 -16.21 37.17 -18.48
CA MET A 1 -14.93 37.51 -19.11
C MET A 1 -14.28 36.19 -19.51
N ARG A 2 -14.21 35.91 -20.81
CA ARG A 2 -13.68 34.65 -21.39
C ARG A 2 -12.19 34.82 -21.60
N ILE A 3 -11.36 33.91 -21.11
CA ILE A 3 -9.99 33.71 -21.62
C ILE A 3 -9.78 32.21 -21.75
N TRP A 4 -9.72 31.77 -23.01
CA TRP A 4 -9.22 30.47 -23.43
C TRP A 4 -7.72 30.63 -23.71
N ILE A 5 -6.88 29.70 -23.25
CA ILE A 5 -5.54 29.52 -23.80
C ILE A 5 -5.39 28.06 -24.21
N LEU A 6 -5.16 27.88 -25.50
CA LEU A 6 -4.87 26.64 -26.20
C LEU A 6 -3.35 26.45 -26.32
N ALA A 7 -2.97 25.16 -26.26
CA ALA A 7 -1.91 24.51 -27.03
C ALA A 7 -0.42 24.78 -26.70
N ALA A 8 0.33 23.69 -26.50
CA ALA A 8 1.43 23.32 -27.40
C ALA A 8 1.78 21.83 -27.29
N VAL A 9 2.10 21.27 -28.45
CA VAL A 9 2.50 19.89 -28.78
C VAL A 9 4.03 19.79 -28.85
N ALA A 10 4.56 18.55 -28.89
CA ALA A 10 5.88 18.10 -29.38
C ALA A 10 6.96 17.93 -28.29
N ALA A 11 7.87 16.96 -28.31
CA ALA A 11 8.17 15.84 -29.22
C ALA A 11 9.10 14.83 -28.49
N ALA A 12 9.20 13.64 -29.07
CA ALA A 12 10.01 12.50 -28.67
C ALA A 12 11.54 12.75 -28.66
N ALA A 13 12.26 11.95 -27.86
CA ALA A 13 13.68 11.62 -28.11
C ALA A 13 13.96 10.16 -27.73
N LEU A 14 14.25 9.36 -28.75
CA LEU A 14 14.85 8.03 -28.71
C LEU A 14 16.32 8.14 -28.28
N GLY A 15 16.78 7.21 -27.44
CA GLY A 15 18.19 7.05 -27.09
C GLY A 15 18.53 5.58 -26.86
N ALA A 16 18.92 4.90 -27.94
CA ALA A 16 19.55 3.57 -27.91
C ALA A 16 21.08 3.76 -27.91
N CYS A 17 21.77 3.12 -26.97
CA CYS A 17 23.22 2.90 -27.05
C CYS A 17 23.50 1.42 -26.85
N ASP A 18 23.69 0.76 -28.00
CA ASP A 18 24.20 -0.59 -28.20
C ASP A 18 25.73 -0.55 -28.05
N GLY A 19 26.31 -1.45 -27.26
CA GLY A 19 27.74 -1.47 -26.95
C GLY A 19 28.27 -2.89 -26.77
N GLY A 20 28.41 -3.60 -27.87
CA GLY A 20 28.93 -4.97 -27.91
C GLY A 20 30.42 -5.10 -27.56
N ALA A 21 30.74 -6.20 -26.89
CA ALA A 21 32.06 -6.82 -26.91
C ALA A 21 31.91 -8.31 -27.25
N LYS A 22 32.62 -8.72 -28.31
CA LYS A 22 32.61 -10.04 -28.94
C LYS A 22 33.47 -11.08 -28.19
N PRO A 23 33.31 -12.38 -28.50
CA PRO A 23 33.63 -13.51 -27.63
C PRO A 23 35.10 -13.97 -27.74
N LYS A 24 35.57 -14.69 -26.72
CA LYS A 24 36.84 -15.42 -26.73
C LYS A 24 36.63 -16.86 -26.28
N ALA A 25 36.88 -17.78 -27.19
CA ALA A 25 37.07 -19.21 -26.97
C ALA A 25 37.98 -19.73 -28.11
N PRO A 26 38.55 -20.95 -28.07
CA PRO A 26 38.79 -21.88 -26.95
C PRO A 26 40.24 -22.45 -26.96
N LEU A 27 40.51 -23.46 -26.11
CA LEU A 27 41.32 -24.70 -26.30
C LEU A 27 42.23 -25.01 -25.07
N PRO A 28 42.65 -26.27 -24.82
CA PRO A 28 42.00 -27.57 -25.04
C PRO A 28 41.98 -28.45 -23.77
N ALA A 29 41.21 -29.54 -23.82
CA ALA A 29 41.13 -30.58 -22.79
C ALA A 29 42.23 -31.65 -22.94
N THR A 30 42.66 -32.25 -21.83
CA THR A 30 43.14 -33.64 -21.79
C THR A 30 42.64 -34.37 -20.54
N PRO A 31 42.44 -35.70 -20.62
CA PRO A 31 41.59 -36.47 -19.72
C PRO A 31 42.39 -37.17 -18.61
N VAL A 32 41.77 -37.39 -17.45
CA VAL A 32 42.23 -38.39 -16.48
C VAL A 32 41.07 -39.29 -16.11
N LYS A 33 41.39 -40.57 -16.11
CA LYS A 33 40.53 -41.75 -16.10
C LYS A 33 40.65 -42.44 -14.73
N ASP A 34 39.58 -43.16 -14.39
CA ASP A 34 39.37 -44.15 -13.32
C ASP A 34 38.87 -43.68 -11.92
N ALA A 35 37.70 -44.21 -11.57
CA ALA A 35 36.98 -44.17 -10.30
C ALA A 35 37.44 -45.34 -9.36
N PRO A 36 36.99 -45.46 -8.09
CA PRO A 36 35.61 -45.89 -7.81
C PRO A 36 34.90 -45.29 -6.56
N ALA A 37 33.57 -45.19 -6.73
CA ALA A 37 32.44 -45.30 -5.81
C ALA A 37 32.50 -44.99 -4.29
N ALA A 38 31.49 -44.20 -3.90
CA ALA A 38 30.56 -44.38 -2.77
C ALA A 38 30.66 -43.35 -1.64
N GLY A 39 29.67 -42.46 -1.62
CA GLY A 39 29.45 -41.44 -0.59
C GLY A 39 28.64 -40.29 -1.16
N ALA A 40 27.40 -40.55 -1.56
CA ALA A 40 26.47 -39.51 -2.00
C ALA A 40 26.04 -38.66 -0.80
N SER A 41 26.75 -37.57 -0.56
CA SER A 41 26.22 -36.41 0.16
C SER A 41 25.92 -35.37 -0.88
N THR A 42 24.69 -35.37 -1.39
CA THR A 42 24.13 -34.22 -2.10
C THR A 42 24.14 -33.06 -1.09
N PRO A 43 24.91 -31.98 -1.30
CA PRO A 43 24.62 -30.76 -0.57
C PRO A 43 23.21 -30.33 -1.00
N SER A 44 22.27 -30.27 -0.05
CA SER A 44 21.05 -29.48 -0.27
C SER A 44 21.50 -28.13 -0.81
N PRO A 45 20.95 -27.64 -1.93
CA PRO A 45 21.15 -26.25 -2.26
C PRO A 45 20.59 -25.46 -1.08
N GLU A 46 21.46 -24.83 -0.30
CA GLU A 46 21.07 -23.62 0.42
C GLU A 46 20.40 -22.75 -0.64
N LEU A 47 19.08 -22.62 -0.53
CA LEU A 47 18.33 -21.60 -1.25
C LEU A 47 18.91 -20.28 -0.77
N GLY A 48 19.92 -19.79 -1.50
CA GLY A 48 20.33 -18.40 -1.41
C GLY A 48 19.08 -17.54 -1.59
N PRO A 49 19.03 -16.35 -0.96
CA PRO A 49 17.86 -15.48 -1.05
C PRO A 49 17.45 -15.35 -2.52
N GLU A 50 16.22 -15.75 -2.82
CA GLU A 50 15.70 -15.67 -4.18
C GLU A 50 15.90 -14.23 -4.68
N PRO A 51 16.59 -14.02 -5.82
CA PRO A 51 16.79 -12.69 -6.35
C PRO A 51 15.43 -12.15 -6.78
N GLY A 52 14.79 -11.38 -5.90
CA GLY A 52 13.46 -10.82 -6.13
C GLY A 52 12.55 -10.75 -4.90
N ALA A 53 12.93 -11.31 -3.74
CA ALA A 53 12.20 -11.03 -2.50
C ALA A 53 12.47 -9.57 -2.09
N GLU A 54 11.52 -8.68 -2.40
CA GLU A 54 11.51 -7.34 -1.80
C GLU A 54 11.56 -7.50 -0.27
N PRO A 55 12.36 -6.69 0.43
CA PRO A 55 12.40 -6.76 1.89
C PRO A 55 10.99 -6.57 2.42
N ASP A 56 10.57 -7.46 3.33
CA ASP A 56 9.31 -7.30 4.05
C ASP A 56 9.34 -5.93 4.74
N SER A 57 8.50 -5.02 4.25
CA SER A 57 8.39 -3.67 4.81
C SER A 57 7.89 -3.70 6.25
N GLY A 58 7.37 -4.84 6.73
CA GLY A 58 6.76 -5.00 8.05
C GLY A 58 5.34 -4.47 8.13
N TYR A 59 4.86 -3.80 7.07
CA TYR A 59 3.52 -3.25 6.98
C TYR A 59 2.47 -4.35 6.92
N ARG A 60 1.52 -4.27 7.84
CA ARG A 60 0.41 -5.22 7.91
C ARG A 60 -0.82 -4.59 8.54
N TRP A 61 -1.96 -5.23 8.30
CA TRP A 61 -3.14 -4.98 9.10
C TRP A 61 -2.89 -5.36 10.55
N ASN A 62 -3.25 -4.46 11.45
CA ASN A 62 -3.15 -4.67 12.89
C ASN A 62 -4.19 -3.83 13.63
N THR A 63 -4.60 -4.32 14.79
CA THR A 63 -5.39 -3.57 15.77
C THR A 63 -4.48 -2.60 16.52
N ALA A 64 -4.68 -1.30 16.35
CA ALA A 64 -3.96 -0.26 17.09
C ALA A 64 -4.59 0.00 18.46
N MET A 65 -5.93 -0.08 18.55
CA MET A 65 -6.65 0.00 19.82
C MET A 65 -7.88 -0.91 19.76
N PRO A 66 -7.99 -1.92 20.66
CA PRO A 66 -9.09 -2.87 20.63
C PRO A 66 -10.47 -2.19 20.66
N GLY A 67 -11.28 -2.45 19.62
CA GLY A 67 -12.62 -1.90 19.46
C GLY A 67 -12.69 -0.43 19.04
N GLN A 68 -11.56 0.28 18.92
CA GLN A 68 -11.53 1.71 18.58
C GLN A 68 -10.71 2.03 17.33
N SER A 69 -9.66 1.27 17.03
CA SER A 69 -8.77 1.59 15.91
C SER A 69 -8.12 0.35 15.30
N VAL A 70 -8.16 0.27 13.97
CA VAL A 70 -7.39 -0.67 13.14
C VAL A 70 -6.60 0.09 12.09
N GLN A 71 -5.43 -0.40 11.70
CA GLN A 71 -4.58 0.30 10.74
C GLN A 71 -3.82 -0.65 9.82
N TYR A 72 -3.43 -0.13 8.66
CA TYR A 72 -2.42 -0.73 7.79
C TYR A 72 -1.14 0.10 7.90
N GLY A 73 -0.13 -0.46 8.57
CA GLY A 73 1.10 0.25 8.92
C GLY A 73 2.10 -0.64 9.64
N LEU A 74 3.16 -0.03 10.15
CA LEU A 74 4.08 -0.67 11.09
C LEU A 74 3.42 -0.77 12.47
N PRO A 75 3.34 -1.96 13.08
CA PRO A 75 2.76 -2.06 14.43
C PRO A 75 3.62 -1.40 15.48
N GLU A 76 2.97 -0.88 16.52
CA GLU A 76 3.60 -0.09 17.59
C GLU A 76 4.32 1.16 17.09
N SER A 77 3.95 1.66 15.90
CA SER A 77 4.50 2.84 15.27
C SER A 77 3.37 3.73 14.73
N ASP A 78 3.67 5.01 14.59
CA ASP A 78 2.78 5.96 13.92
C ASP A 78 2.86 5.87 12.39
N ASP A 79 3.83 5.14 11.84
CA ASP A 79 4.02 5.01 10.39
C ASP A 79 2.95 4.09 9.75
N ARG A 80 2.02 4.68 8.99
CA ARG A 80 0.83 4.00 8.45
C ARG A 80 0.31 4.64 7.17
N LEU A 81 -0.30 3.83 6.31
CA LEU A 81 -0.96 4.31 5.09
C LEU A 81 -2.46 4.53 5.26
N LEU A 82 -3.07 3.84 6.23
CA LEU A 82 -4.48 3.95 6.53
C LEU A 82 -4.75 3.62 7.99
N ARG A 83 -5.68 4.36 8.58
CA ARG A 83 -6.25 4.11 9.89
C ARG A 83 -7.77 4.15 9.78
N ILE A 84 -8.44 3.28 10.51
CA ILE A 84 -9.90 3.24 10.59
C ILE A 84 -10.24 3.30 12.07
N ASP A 85 -10.87 4.40 12.46
CA ASP A 85 -11.24 4.70 13.83
C ASP A 85 -12.76 4.56 14.01
N CYS A 86 -13.17 4.24 15.23
CA CYS A 86 -14.55 4.27 15.67
C CYS A 86 -14.67 5.20 16.87
N ASP A 87 -15.60 6.15 16.80
CA ASP A 87 -15.89 7.03 17.93
C ASP A 87 -16.86 6.41 18.95
N GLU A 88 -17.05 7.11 20.07
CA GLU A 88 -17.94 6.69 21.15
C GLU A 88 -19.42 6.59 20.75
N HIS A 89 -19.78 7.08 19.55
CA HIS A 89 -21.13 7.02 19.00
C HIS A 89 -21.26 5.99 17.87
N GLY A 90 -20.24 5.16 17.66
CA GLY A 90 -20.23 4.13 16.62
C GLY A 90 -20.08 4.70 15.20
N ARG A 91 -19.57 5.93 15.05
CA ARG A 91 -19.26 6.51 13.74
C ARG A 91 -17.85 6.13 13.34
N ILE A 92 -17.70 5.74 12.08
CA ILE A 92 -16.43 5.26 11.53
C ILE A 92 -15.76 6.39 10.76
N GLU A 93 -14.46 6.55 10.99
CA GLU A 93 -13.61 7.48 10.26
C GLU A 93 -12.49 6.70 9.57
N ILE A 94 -12.26 6.98 8.29
CA ILE A 94 -11.09 6.51 7.54
C ILE A 94 -10.12 7.67 7.45
N GLY A 95 -8.89 7.46 7.91
CA GLY A 95 -7.82 8.44 7.83
C GLY A 95 -6.53 7.90 7.27
N GLY A 96 -5.65 8.81 6.88
CA GLY A 96 -4.32 8.53 6.33
C GLY A 96 -3.53 9.80 6.10
N PRO A 97 -2.27 9.68 5.62
CA PRO A 97 -1.39 10.82 5.41
C PRO A 97 -2.05 11.90 4.54
N ALA A 98 -1.88 13.17 4.89
CA ALA A 98 -2.38 14.27 4.08
C ALA A 98 -1.50 14.45 2.83
N GLY A 99 -2.10 14.34 1.64
CA GLY A 99 -1.49 14.65 0.34
C GLY A 99 -1.63 16.10 -0.10
N VAL A 100 -1.98 16.99 0.83
CA VAL A 100 -2.13 18.43 0.59
C VAL A 100 -1.61 19.22 1.78
N ASP A 101 -1.05 20.39 1.53
CA ASP A 101 -0.73 21.36 2.57
C ASP A 101 -2.02 21.93 3.17
N GLY A 102 -2.04 22.08 4.50
CA GLY A 102 -3.17 22.68 5.20
C GLY A 102 -2.97 22.74 6.70
N GLN A 103 -3.99 23.22 7.40
CA GLN A 103 -3.99 23.31 8.86
C GLN A 103 -5.02 22.37 9.49
N GLU A 104 -4.81 22.01 10.75
CA GLU A 104 -5.76 21.22 11.52
C GLU A 104 -7.16 21.88 11.52
N GLY A 105 -8.20 21.06 11.31
CA GLY A 105 -9.59 21.47 11.17
C GLY A 105 -9.99 21.94 9.78
N GLU A 106 -9.04 22.06 8.84
CA GLU A 106 -9.35 22.45 7.46
C GLU A 106 -10.12 21.34 6.73
N ARG A 107 -11.11 21.75 5.92
CA ARG A 107 -11.89 20.82 5.10
C ARG A 107 -11.18 20.56 3.79
N VAL A 108 -11.00 19.29 3.50
CA VAL A 108 -10.43 18.79 2.25
C VAL A 108 -11.35 17.73 1.66
N THR A 109 -11.00 17.21 0.49
CA THR A 109 -11.70 16.08 -0.13
C THR A 109 -10.75 14.92 -0.33
N VAL A 110 -11.21 13.72 -0.02
CA VAL A 110 -10.49 12.47 -0.30
C VAL A 110 -11.35 11.59 -1.20
N THR A 111 -10.73 10.91 -2.14
CA THR A 111 -11.39 9.94 -3.02
C THR A 111 -10.94 8.54 -2.67
N PHE A 112 -11.92 7.64 -2.49
CA PHE A 112 -11.71 6.22 -2.25
C PHE A 112 -12.15 5.41 -3.47
N GLY A 113 -11.30 4.47 -3.90
CA GLY A 113 -11.53 3.63 -5.07
C GLY A 113 -11.10 4.29 -6.38
N GLU A 114 -11.47 3.64 -7.49
CA GLU A 114 -11.11 4.08 -8.85
C GLU A 114 -12.24 3.83 -9.85
N GLY A 115 -12.20 4.54 -10.98
CA GLY A 115 -13.20 4.45 -12.05
C GLY A 115 -14.61 4.78 -11.54
N ASP A 116 -15.61 4.05 -12.03
CA ASP A 116 -17.02 4.25 -11.68
C ASP A 116 -17.34 3.90 -10.21
N ALA A 117 -16.44 3.20 -9.53
CA ALA A 117 -16.58 2.86 -8.11
C ALA A 117 -15.95 3.93 -7.19
N ALA A 118 -15.24 4.91 -7.75
CA ALA A 118 -14.60 5.97 -6.98
C ALA A 118 -15.63 6.87 -6.29
N ARG A 119 -15.38 7.22 -5.03
CA ARG A 119 -16.24 8.09 -4.24
C ARG A 119 -15.41 9.16 -3.55
N THR A 120 -15.77 10.42 -3.79
CA THR A 120 -15.15 11.57 -3.13
C THR A 120 -15.97 11.97 -1.91
N LEU A 121 -15.32 12.07 -0.76
CA LEU A 121 -15.93 12.44 0.52
C LEU A 121 -15.24 13.69 1.10
N PRO A 122 -15.99 14.54 1.82
CA PRO A 122 -15.36 15.57 2.65
C PRO A 122 -14.57 14.91 3.78
N ALA A 123 -13.43 15.49 4.11
CA ALA A 123 -12.58 15.09 5.21
C ALA A 123 -12.08 16.32 5.97
N LEU A 124 -11.61 16.12 7.19
CA LEU A 124 -10.91 17.14 7.98
C LEU A 124 -9.44 16.80 8.08
N LEU A 125 -8.58 17.80 7.98
CA LEU A 125 -7.18 17.66 8.34
C LEU A 125 -7.02 17.66 9.86
N ALA A 126 -6.20 16.77 10.38
CA ALA A 126 -5.85 16.74 11.79
C ALA A 126 -4.42 16.23 12.00
N MET A 127 -3.78 16.70 13.07
CA MET A 127 -2.46 16.24 13.46
C MET A 127 -2.54 14.86 14.12
N ALA A 128 -1.67 13.96 13.68
CA ALA A 128 -1.40 12.69 14.33
C ALA A 128 0.11 12.52 14.55
N GLY A 129 0.54 11.39 15.14
CA GLY A 129 1.94 11.17 15.52
C GLY A 129 2.94 11.19 14.35
N ASP A 130 2.48 10.88 13.13
CA ASP A 130 3.22 10.88 11.87
C ASP A 130 3.08 12.18 11.05
N GLY A 131 2.39 13.19 11.60
CA GLY A 131 2.17 14.48 10.94
C GLY A 131 0.71 14.71 10.57
N MET A 132 0.49 15.55 9.55
CA MET A 132 -0.86 15.91 9.10
C MET A 132 -1.51 14.72 8.40
N ASN A 133 -2.72 14.38 8.83
CA ASN A 133 -3.55 13.33 8.26
C ASN A 133 -4.91 13.93 7.83
N PHE A 134 -5.63 13.23 6.95
CA PHE A 134 -7.05 13.48 6.74
C PHE A 134 -7.89 12.46 7.51
N TYR A 135 -9.14 12.83 7.83
CA TYR A 135 -10.14 11.94 8.43
C TYR A 135 -11.49 12.16 7.74
N ALA A 136 -11.99 11.11 7.08
CA ALA A 136 -13.27 11.10 6.39
C ALA A 136 -14.26 10.18 7.11
N GLN A 137 -15.41 10.72 7.47
CA GLN A 137 -16.48 9.91 8.07
C GLN A 137 -17.18 9.06 7.02
N VAL A 138 -17.40 7.79 7.32
CA VAL A 138 -18.04 6.81 6.44
C VAL A 138 -19.13 6.02 7.16
N ALA A 139 -20.05 5.45 6.39
CA ALA A 139 -21.02 4.48 6.90
C ALA A 139 -20.36 3.11 7.13
N SER A 140 -20.92 2.29 8.02
CA SER A 140 -20.38 0.95 8.32
C SER A 140 -20.46 -0.04 7.16
N ASP A 141 -21.24 0.25 6.12
CA ASP A 141 -21.36 -0.52 4.88
C ASP A 141 -20.69 0.17 3.68
N ASP A 142 -19.86 1.20 3.93
CA ASP A 142 -19.25 1.99 2.87
C ASP A 142 -18.44 1.11 1.88
N PRO A 143 -18.51 1.38 0.56
CA PRO A 143 -17.76 0.63 -0.45
C PRO A 143 -16.25 0.50 -0.16
N ALA A 144 -15.61 1.48 0.48
CA ALA A 144 -14.19 1.40 0.85
C ALA A 144 -13.94 0.26 1.84
N LEU A 145 -14.74 0.19 2.92
CA LEU A 145 -14.66 -0.89 3.91
C LEU A 145 -14.95 -2.25 3.28
N ARG A 146 -15.97 -2.34 2.42
CA ARG A 146 -16.30 -3.59 1.70
C ARG A 146 -15.19 -4.04 0.76
N THR A 147 -14.44 -3.11 0.18
CA THR A 147 -13.29 -3.42 -0.69
C THR A 147 -12.18 -4.06 0.13
N LEU A 148 -11.83 -3.48 1.27
CA LEU A 148 -10.83 -4.01 2.19
C LEU A 148 -11.24 -5.38 2.77
N LEU A 149 -12.48 -5.50 3.25
CA LEU A 149 -13.03 -6.77 3.77
C LEU A 149 -13.00 -7.88 2.72
N ALA A 150 -13.14 -7.54 1.43
CA ALA A 150 -13.04 -8.50 0.33
C ALA A 150 -11.59 -8.89 -0.02
N GLY A 151 -10.59 -8.42 0.73
CA GLY A 151 -9.18 -8.67 0.46
C GLY A 151 -8.62 -7.87 -0.71
N ARG A 152 -9.38 -6.91 -1.26
CA ARG A 152 -8.99 -6.16 -2.46
C ARG A 152 -8.29 -4.86 -2.09
N PRO A 153 -7.31 -4.41 -2.90
CA PRO A 153 -6.66 -3.14 -2.66
C PRO A 153 -7.64 -1.97 -2.74
N LEU A 154 -7.45 -1.00 -1.86
CA LEU A 154 -8.19 0.26 -1.85
C LEU A 154 -7.26 1.38 -2.33
N LYS A 155 -7.61 2.00 -3.46
CA LYS A 155 -6.96 3.22 -3.90
C LYS A 155 -7.48 4.41 -3.09
N VAL A 156 -6.56 5.27 -2.66
CA VAL A 156 -6.84 6.53 -1.98
C VAL A 156 -6.20 7.65 -2.80
N THR A 157 -6.92 8.74 -2.97
CA THR A 157 -6.44 9.92 -3.70
C THR A 157 -6.83 11.18 -2.93
N GLN A 158 -5.87 12.08 -2.73
CA GLN A 158 -6.08 13.39 -2.13
C GLN A 158 -5.17 14.41 -2.82
N GLY A 159 -5.77 15.48 -3.36
CA GLY A 159 -5.02 16.42 -4.20
C GLY A 159 -4.43 15.72 -5.41
N ASP A 160 -3.13 15.91 -5.64
CA ASP A 160 -2.36 15.27 -6.70
C ASP A 160 -1.74 13.92 -6.26
N ASP A 161 -1.82 13.60 -4.97
CA ASP A 161 -1.26 12.38 -4.40
C ASP A 161 -2.25 11.21 -4.46
N SER A 162 -1.71 10.01 -4.72
CA SER A 162 -2.48 8.77 -4.66
C SER A 162 -1.61 7.60 -4.26
N TRP A 163 -2.17 6.73 -3.43
CA TRP A 163 -1.54 5.51 -2.97
C TRP A 163 -2.57 4.37 -2.88
N GLU A 164 -2.07 3.17 -2.69
CA GLU A 164 -2.88 1.96 -2.58
C GLU A 164 -2.67 1.30 -1.23
N VAL A 165 -3.77 0.90 -0.59
CA VAL A 165 -3.78 0.16 0.68
C VAL A 165 -4.15 -1.28 0.37
N PRO A 166 -3.27 -2.26 0.64
CA PRO A 166 -3.57 -3.67 0.42
C PRO A 166 -4.77 -4.13 1.25
N GLY A 167 -5.71 -4.86 0.64
CA GLY A 167 -6.84 -5.46 1.38
C GLY A 167 -6.53 -6.82 2.00
N LEU A 168 -5.46 -7.50 1.55
CA LEU A 168 -5.12 -8.83 2.05
C LEU A 168 -4.82 -8.77 3.56
N GLY A 169 -5.53 -9.59 4.34
CA GLY A 169 -5.44 -9.62 5.81
C GLY A 169 -6.33 -8.62 6.53
N ALA A 170 -6.96 -7.67 5.81
CA ALA A 170 -7.80 -6.64 6.44
C ALA A 170 -8.98 -7.24 7.22
N ALA A 171 -9.65 -8.25 6.65
CA ALA A 171 -10.85 -8.84 7.26
C ALA A 171 -10.61 -9.36 8.69
N ALA A 172 -9.43 -9.93 8.96
CA ALA A 172 -9.11 -10.47 10.28
C ALA A 172 -9.12 -9.41 11.39
N GLU A 173 -8.78 -8.16 11.05
CA GLU A 173 -8.76 -7.03 11.98
C GLU A 173 -10.04 -6.19 11.89
N LEU A 174 -10.54 -5.93 10.67
CA LEU A 174 -11.69 -5.06 10.44
C LEU A 174 -13.02 -5.66 10.90
N GLU A 175 -13.24 -6.97 10.74
CA GLU A 175 -14.51 -7.60 11.15
C GLU A 175 -14.80 -7.46 12.66
N PRO A 176 -13.88 -7.84 13.58
CA PRO A 176 -14.11 -7.66 15.01
C PRO A 176 -14.19 -6.18 15.39
N PHE A 177 -13.41 -5.31 14.75
CA PHE A 177 -13.50 -3.86 14.93
C PHE A 177 -14.89 -3.31 14.57
N LEU A 178 -15.42 -3.63 13.39
CA LEU A 178 -16.75 -3.16 12.96
C LEU A 178 -17.87 -3.73 13.83
N GLN A 179 -17.70 -4.95 14.35
CA GLN A 179 -18.64 -5.51 15.33
C GLN A 179 -18.63 -4.72 16.64
N ALA A 180 -17.45 -4.40 17.19
CA ALA A 180 -17.32 -3.59 18.39
C ALA A 180 -17.87 -2.17 18.20
N CYS A 181 -17.55 -1.54 17.06
CA CYS A 181 -18.01 -0.20 16.72
C CYS A 181 -19.54 -0.10 16.62
N ARG A 182 -20.20 -1.13 16.06
CA ARG A 182 -21.68 -1.17 16.06
C ARG A 182 -22.26 -1.33 17.46
N ALA A 183 -21.54 -1.97 18.37
CA ALA A 183 -21.99 -2.15 19.75
C ALA A 183 -21.86 -0.87 20.60
N SER A 184 -20.99 0.08 20.23
CA SER A 184 -20.87 1.38 20.91
C SER A 184 -21.92 2.41 20.50
N ALA A 185 -22.65 2.17 19.39
CA ALA A 185 -23.73 3.05 18.92
C ALA A 185 -25.04 2.96 19.74
N GLY A 186 -25.09 2.09 20.76
CA GLY A 186 -26.30 1.69 21.49
C GLY A 186 -26.59 2.47 22.78
#